data_AF-A0A6I7PU77-F1
#
_entry.id   AF-A0A6I7PU77-F1
#
_cell.length_a   1.000
_cell.length_b   1.000
_cell.length_c   1.000
_cell.angle_alpha   90.00
_cell.angle_beta   90.00
_cell.angle_gamma   90.00
#
_symmetry.space_group_name_H-M   'P 1'
#
loop_
_entity.id
_entity.type
_entity.pdbx_description
1 polymer ?
#
loop_
_entity_poly.entity_id
_entity_poly.type
_entity_poly.pdbx_seq_one_letter_code
_entity_poly.pdbx_strand_id
1 'polypeptide(L)'
;MERCPNCNARWDGTDTCRRCGMDLGHLLRIEQTAERHLAAAVALWSSGDQDGAQRAAATALALQRSDLAAALAGFISSQTVVEVLMEQASQDTGGGRGRRWLPWGRAAEDVEETLPFNDPDADVDSGNGSRRGRGGRF
;
A
#
# COMPACT_ATOMS: atom_id res chain seq x y z
N MET A 1 4.48 -19.71 13.36
CA MET A 1 3.46 -20.64 12.83
C MET A 1 2.74 -21.37 13.97
N GLU A 2 1.43 -21.60 13.89
CA GLU A 2 0.69 -22.38 14.92
C GLU A 2 0.17 -23.74 14.41
N ARG A 3 -0.02 -23.86 13.09
CA ARG A 3 -0.59 -25.04 12.42
C ARG A 3 0.12 -25.32 11.11
N CYS A 4 0.19 -26.59 10.73
CA CYS A 4 0.71 -27.01 9.44
C CYS A 4 -0.20 -26.50 8.30
N PRO A 5 0.32 -25.78 7.29
CA PRO A 5 -0.49 -25.24 6.20
C PRO A 5 -1.09 -26.31 5.30
N ASN A 6 -0.49 -27.52 5.25
CA ASN A 6 -0.97 -28.60 4.40
C ASN A 6 -2.10 -29.41 5.05
N CYS A 7 -1.96 -29.81 6.32
CA CYS A 7 -2.92 -30.71 6.97
C CYS A 7 -3.67 -30.10 8.17
N ASN A 8 -3.40 -28.83 8.48
CA ASN A 8 -3.98 -28.06 9.59
C ASN A 8 -3.75 -28.66 11.00
N ALA A 9 -2.85 -29.64 11.13
CA ALA A 9 -2.44 -30.18 12.43
C ALA A 9 -1.73 -29.09 13.25
N ARG A 10 -1.94 -29.10 14.57
CA ARG A 10 -1.22 -28.19 15.48
C ARG A 10 0.28 -28.46 15.39
N TRP A 11 1.05 -27.39 15.25
CA TRP A 11 2.50 -27.48 15.25
C TRP A 11 3.03 -27.64 16.68
N ASP A 12 4.05 -28.47 16.83
CA ASP A 12 4.68 -28.87 18.09
C ASP A 12 6.13 -28.38 18.21
N GLY A 13 6.58 -27.53 17.29
CA GLY A 13 7.92 -26.95 17.33
C GLY A 13 8.95 -27.65 16.43
N THR A 14 8.59 -28.75 15.74
CA THR A 14 9.53 -29.50 14.89
C THR A 14 9.56 -29.01 13.46
N ASP A 15 10.70 -29.17 12.77
CA ASP A 15 10.83 -28.82 11.35
C ASP A 15 10.03 -29.72 10.41
N THR A 16 9.36 -30.76 10.92
CA THR A 16 8.51 -31.65 10.12
C THR A 16 7.15 -31.80 10.78
N CYS A 17 6.08 -31.80 9.99
CA CYS A 17 4.74 -32.04 10.52
C CYS A 17 4.56 -33.51 10.90
N ARG A 18 4.23 -33.79 12.17
CA ARG A 18 3.95 -35.15 12.65
C ARG A 18 2.80 -35.88 11.95
N ARG A 19 1.84 -35.15 11.35
CA ARG A 19 0.66 -35.75 10.72
C ARG A 19 0.90 -36.12 9.26
N CYS A 20 1.47 -35.20 8.48
CA CYS A 20 1.60 -35.38 7.03
C CYS A 20 3.05 -35.51 6.55
N GLY A 21 4.04 -35.39 7.43
CA GLY A 21 5.46 -35.48 7.08
C GLY A 21 5.98 -34.30 6.26
N MET A 22 5.21 -33.22 6.10
CA MET A 22 5.67 -32.04 5.37
C MET A 22 6.85 -31.39 6.11
N ASP A 23 7.92 -31.08 5.38
CA ASP A 23 9.01 -30.25 5.85
C ASP A 23 8.54 -28.78 5.99
N LEU A 24 8.57 -28.30 7.23
CA LEU A 24 8.22 -26.94 7.66
C LEU A 24 9.45 -26.06 7.83
N GLY A 25 10.68 -26.62 7.85
CA GLY A 25 11.90 -25.89 8.18
C GLY A 25 12.19 -24.72 7.23
N HIS A 26 11.79 -24.83 5.96
CA HIS A 26 11.88 -23.72 5.01
C HIS A 26 10.92 -22.58 5.36
N LEU A 27 9.67 -22.91 5.71
CA LEU A 27 8.65 -21.91 6.07
C LEU A 27 9.01 -21.22 7.38
N LEU A 28 9.47 -21.97 8.38
CA LEU A 28 9.91 -21.44 9.67
C LEU A 28 11.08 -20.47 9.52
N ARG A 29 12.04 -20.78 8.63
CA ARG A 29 13.14 -19.86 8.32
C ARG A 29 12.66 -18.58 7.65
N ILE A 30 11.65 -18.64 6.78
CA ILE A 30 11.06 -17.45 6.17
C ILE A 30 10.41 -16.56 7.24
N GLU A 31 9.60 -17.13 8.14
CA GLU A 31 8.98 -16.39 9.25
C GLU A 31 10.04 -15.70 10.14
N GLN A 32 11.05 -16.45 10.59
CA GLN A 32 12.13 -15.89 11.41
C GLN A 32 12.91 -14.79 10.66
N THR A 33 13.08 -14.93 9.34
CA THR A 33 13.76 -13.92 8.55
C THR A 33 12.92 -12.65 8.42
N ALA A 34 11.61 -12.78 8.25
CA ALA A 34 10.68 -11.66 8.25
C ALA A 34 10.72 -10.90 9.59
N GLU A 35 10.70 -11.62 10.72
CA GLU A 35 10.80 -11.03 12.06
C GLU A 35 12.11 -10.25 12.26
N ARG A 36 13.24 -10.81 11.81
CA ARG A 36 14.54 -10.10 11.88
C ARG A 36 14.55 -8.82 11.05
N HIS A 37 13.97 -8.84 9.85
CA HIS A 37 13.86 -7.63 9.03
C HIS A 37 12.94 -6.60 9.66
N LEU A 38 11.87 -7.02 10.33
CA LEU A 38 10.97 -6.11 11.03
C LEU A 38 11.67 -5.44 12.23
N ALA A 39 12.42 -6.21 13.01
CA ALA A 39 13.24 -5.67 14.09
C ALA A 39 14.32 -4.70 13.57
N ALA A 40 14.98 -5.05 12.46
CA ALA A 40 15.95 -4.18 11.81
C ALA A 40 15.32 -2.88 11.31
N ALA A 41 14.12 -2.92 10.74
CA ALA A 41 13.40 -1.73 10.29
C ALA A 41 13.15 -0.75 11.44
N VAL A 42 12.73 -1.24 12.61
CA VAL A 42 12.54 -0.41 13.82
C VAL A 42 13.87 0.19 14.29
N ALA A 43 14.94 -0.61 14.33
CA ALA A 43 16.26 -0.13 14.75
C ALA A 43 16.80 0.96 13.81
N LEU A 44 16.74 0.73 12.49
CA LEU A 44 17.19 1.70 11.47
C LEU A 44 16.36 2.98 11.51
N TRP A 45 15.05 2.85 11.71
CA TRP A 45 14.18 4.00 11.89
C TRP A 45 14.58 4.83 13.11
N SER A 46 14.84 4.18 14.24
CA SER A 46 15.26 4.85 15.47
C SER A 46 16.64 5.52 15.38
N SER A 47 17.51 5.04 14.48
CA SER A 47 18.81 5.66 14.20
C SER A 47 18.78 6.74 13.13
N GLY A 48 17.61 7.02 12.54
CA GLY A 48 17.45 8.01 11.47
C GLY A 48 17.79 7.52 10.06
N ASP A 49 18.09 6.23 9.88
CA ASP A 49 18.29 5.63 8.55
C ASP A 49 16.92 5.25 7.96
N GLN A 50 16.22 6.26 7.44
CA GLN A 50 14.87 6.11 6.88
C GLN A 50 14.87 5.16 5.67
N ASP A 51 15.86 5.28 4.78
CA ASP A 51 16.02 4.44 3.59
C ASP A 51 16.25 2.97 3.96
N GLY A 52 17.13 2.72 4.93
CA GLY A 52 17.37 1.40 5.48
C GLY A 52 16.12 0.82 6.11
N ALA A 53 15.42 1.61 6.92
CA ALA A 53 14.18 1.21 7.56
C ALA A 53 13.09 0.83 6.54
N GLN A 54 12.92 1.63 5.48
CA GLN A 54 11.95 1.37 4.42
C GLN A 54 12.26 0.05 3.69
N ARG A 55 13.52 -0.17 3.30
CA ARG A 55 13.94 -1.42 2.64
C ARG A 55 13.72 -2.64 3.53
N ALA A 56 14.06 -2.54 4.81
CA ALA A 56 13.88 -3.61 5.77
C ALA A 56 12.39 -3.93 6.01
N ALA A 57 11.55 -2.91 6.18
CA ALA A 57 10.10 -3.08 6.33
C ALA A 57 9.45 -3.70 5.07
N ALA A 58 9.84 -3.24 3.88
CA ALA A 58 9.38 -3.80 2.62
C ALA A 58 9.77 -5.28 2.44
N THR A 59 11.00 -5.64 2.86
CA THR A 59 11.48 -7.03 2.82
C THR A 59 10.71 -7.92 3.79
N ALA A 60 10.47 -7.45 5.02
CA ALA A 60 9.64 -8.17 5.99
C ALA A 60 8.23 -8.44 5.44
N LEU A 61 7.60 -7.43 4.82
CA LEU A 61 6.27 -7.55 4.22
C LEU A 61 6.23 -8.52 3.02
N ALA A 62 7.29 -8.56 2.22
CA ALA A 62 7.42 -9.47 1.08
C ALA A 62 7.58 -10.94 1.52
N LEU A 63 8.29 -11.19 2.61
CA LEU A 63 8.46 -12.53 3.19
C LEU A 63 7.19 -12.99 3.89
N GLN A 64 6.53 -12.10 4.63
CA GLN A 64 5.31 -12.39 5.37
C GLN A 64 4.41 -11.17 5.43
N ARG A 65 3.21 -11.28 4.86
CA ARG A 65 2.15 -10.27 4.97
C ARG A 65 1.55 -10.25 6.38
N SER A 66 2.27 -9.62 7.31
CA SER A 66 1.77 -9.34 8.65
C SER A 66 1.20 -7.92 8.73
N ASP A 67 0.15 -7.73 9.54
CA ASP A 67 -0.47 -6.42 9.76
C ASP A 67 0.54 -5.42 10.34
N LEU A 68 1.43 -5.89 11.22
CA LEU A 68 2.48 -5.08 11.80
C LEU A 68 3.49 -4.60 10.74
N ALA A 69 3.95 -5.48 9.84
CA ALA A 69 4.86 -5.09 8.76
C ALA A 69 4.21 -4.07 7.81
N ALA A 70 2.93 -4.26 7.50
CA ALA A 70 2.17 -3.33 6.66
C ALA A 70 2.02 -1.96 7.33
N ALA A 71 1.65 -1.93 8.60
CA ALA A 71 1.53 -0.70 9.37
C ALA A 71 2.86 0.05 9.49
N LEU A 72 3.96 -0.66 9.77
CA LEU A 72 5.29 -0.05 9.88
C LEU A 72 5.76 0.52 8.54
N ALA A 73 5.61 -0.22 7.44
CA ALA A 73 5.98 0.25 6.10
C ALA A 73 5.16 1.48 5.69
N GLY A 74 3.86 1.49 5.98
CA GLY A 74 2.98 2.64 5.75
C GLY A 74 3.39 3.87 6.58
N PHE A 75 3.71 3.66 7.86
CA PHE A 75 4.18 4.72 8.75
C PHE A 75 5.47 5.35 8.24
N ILE A 76 6.50 4.56 7.95
CA ILE A 76 7.79 5.03 7.43
C ILE A 76 7.59 5.84 6.14
N SER A 77 6.77 5.32 5.22
CA SER A 77 6.49 5.99 3.93
C SER A 77 5.72 7.30 4.07
N SER A 78 4.91 7.46 5.13
CA SER A 78 4.16 8.70 5.35
C SER A 78 5.03 9.83 5.90
N GLN A 79 6.11 9.50 6.62
CA GLN A 79 6.99 10.48 7.25
C GLN A 79 7.98 11.10 6.26
N THR A 80 8.43 10.33 5.27
CA THR A 80 9.31 10.84 4.20
C THR A 80 8.64 11.92 3.34
N VAL A 81 7.32 11.84 3.14
CA VAL A 81 6.56 12.84 2.37
C VAL A 81 6.46 14.16 3.12
N VAL A 82 6.33 14.14 4.44
CA VAL A 82 6.22 15.37 5.26
C VAL A 82 7.53 16.15 5.24
N GLU A 83 8.67 15.46 5.35
CA GLU A 83 9.99 16.10 5.38
C GLU A 83 10.32 16.79 4.04
N VAL A 84 10.06 16.11 2.93
CA VAL A 84 10.28 16.68 1.57
C VAL A 84 9.36 17.88 1.30
N LEU A 85 8.08 17.81 1.71
CA LEU A 85 7.16 18.93 1.51
C LEU A 85 7.52 20.15 2.37
N MET A 86 8.03 19.95 3.58
CA MET A 86 8.47 21.05 4.44
C MET A 86 9.77 21.70 3.94
N GLU A 87 10.73 20.89 3.45
CA GLU A 87 11.96 21.38 2.84
C GLU A 87 11.67 22.19 1.56
N GLN A 88 10.78 21.71 0.70
CA GLN A 88 10.36 22.44 -0.51
C GLN A 88 9.64 23.76 -0.20
N ALA A 89 8.76 23.77 0.81
CA ALA A 89 8.10 25.00 1.26
C ALA A 89 9.07 26.04 1.82
N SER A 90 10.18 25.60 2.42
CA SER A 90 11.26 26.48 2.89
C SER A 90 12.03 27.10 1.70
N GLN A 91 12.39 26.29 0.70
CA GLN A 91 13.16 26.73 -0.46
C GLN A 91 12.39 27.70 -1.37
N ASP A 92 11.07 27.59 -1.46
CA ASP A 92 10.22 28.51 -2.22
C ASP A 92 10.15 29.94 -1.64
N THR A 93 10.63 30.17 -0.41
CA THR A 93 10.68 31.52 0.18
C THR A 93 11.89 32.35 -0.28
N GLY A 94 12.88 31.75 -0.96
CA GLY A 94 14.16 32.39 -1.30
C GLY A 94 14.27 33.07 -2.67
N GLY A 95 13.29 32.89 -3.59
CA GLY A 95 13.39 33.34 -4.99
C GLY A 95 12.43 34.47 -5.35
N GLY A 96 12.84 35.72 -5.18
CA GLY A 96 12.01 36.90 -5.44
C GLY A 96 11.44 37.02 -6.86
N ARG A 97 10.12 37.26 -6.94
CA ARG A 97 9.49 38.47 -7.52
C ARG A 97 7.97 38.41 -7.27
N GLY A 98 7.55 39.02 -6.16
CA GLY A 98 6.28 39.74 -6.06
C GLY A 98 4.98 39.02 -6.44
N ARG A 99 4.77 37.76 -6.05
CA ARG A 99 3.41 37.22 -5.97
C ARG A 99 3.06 36.92 -4.52
N ARG A 100 2.20 37.80 -3.98
CA ARG A 100 1.59 37.65 -2.66
C ARG A 100 0.66 36.43 -2.73
N TRP A 101 1.11 35.29 -2.23
CA TRP A 101 0.23 34.16 -1.98
C TRP A 101 -0.62 34.49 -0.75
N LEU A 102 -1.91 34.75 -0.96
CA LEU A 102 -2.90 34.79 0.11
C LEU A 102 -3.33 33.35 0.40
N PRO A 103 -3.43 32.93 1.68
CA PRO A 103 -3.74 31.54 2.05
C PRO A 103 -5.17 31.10 1.68
N TRP A 104 -6.04 32.03 1.31
CA TRP A 104 -7.38 31.76 0.78
C TRP A 104 -7.71 32.90 -0.19
N GLY A 105 -7.52 32.70 -1.50
CA GLY A 105 -7.54 33.79 -2.48
C GLY A 105 -8.06 33.37 -3.84
N ARG A 106 -9.39 33.20 -3.91
CA ARG A 106 -10.18 33.33 -5.14
C ARG A 106 -9.76 34.63 -5.84
N ALA A 107 -9.13 34.53 -7.01
CA ALA A 107 -8.92 35.70 -7.85
C ALA A 107 -10.26 36.06 -8.51
N ALA A 108 -10.74 37.27 -8.24
CA ALA A 108 -11.82 37.88 -8.99
C ALA A 108 -11.35 38.10 -10.44
N GLU A 109 -12.13 37.57 -11.39
CA GLU A 109 -12.74 38.25 -12.56
C GLU A 109 -11.83 39.31 -13.25
N ASP A 110 -11.47 39.25 -14.53
CA ASP A 110 -12.31 39.10 -15.71
C ASP A 110 -11.49 38.56 -16.91
N VAL A 111 -12.13 37.77 -17.78
CA VAL A 111 -12.26 37.99 -19.23
C VAL A 111 -13.02 36.79 -19.81
N GLU A 112 -14.20 37.11 -20.34
CA GLU A 112 -15.04 36.28 -21.20
C GLU A 112 -14.26 35.71 -22.39
N GLU A 113 -14.32 34.39 -22.62
CA GLU A 113 -14.39 33.88 -24.00
C GLU A 113 -14.99 32.46 -24.01
N THR A 114 -16.26 32.41 -24.41
CA THR A 114 -17.04 31.35 -25.05
C THR A 114 -16.33 30.04 -25.45
N LEU A 115 -16.98 28.90 -25.13
CA LEU A 115 -17.50 27.84 -26.03
C LEU A 115 -17.66 26.48 -25.28
N PRO A 116 -18.43 25.51 -25.81
CA PRO A 116 -19.84 25.28 -25.54
C PRO A 116 -20.10 24.15 -24.52
N PHE A 117 -21.25 24.27 -23.85
CA PHE A 117 -21.89 23.28 -23.02
C PHE A 117 -22.20 22.02 -23.86
N ASN A 118 -21.62 20.87 -23.50
CA ASN A 118 -21.92 19.58 -24.10
C ASN A 118 -22.95 18.89 -23.20
N ASP A 119 -24.17 18.72 -23.73
CA ASP A 119 -25.29 18.06 -23.09
C ASP A 119 -24.99 16.58 -22.77
N PRO A 120 -25.14 16.12 -21.51
CA PRO A 120 -25.03 14.71 -21.15
C PRO A 120 -26.38 13.98 -21.07
N ASP A 121 -27.36 14.34 -21.90
CA ASP A 121 -28.57 13.50 -22.13
C ASP A 121 -28.23 12.37 -23.13
N ALA A 122 -27.25 11.54 -22.76
CA ALA A 122 -27.01 10.27 -23.42
C ALA A 122 -27.76 9.18 -22.65
N ASP A 123 -28.94 8.85 -23.18
CA ASP A 123 -29.77 7.70 -22.88
C ASP A 123 -28.95 6.42 -22.64
N VAL A 124 -28.95 5.93 -21.39
CA VAL A 124 -28.57 4.54 -21.07
C VAL A 124 -29.84 3.69 -21.11
N ASP A 125 -30.09 3.15 -22.30
CA ASP A 125 -31.14 2.17 -22.58
C ASP A 125 -30.92 0.90 -21.73
N SER A 126 -31.78 0.74 -20.72
CA SER A 126 -31.84 -0.44 -19.86
C SER A 126 -32.61 -1.57 -20.56
N GLY A 127 -31.93 -2.25 -21.49
CA GLY A 127 -32.41 -3.45 -22.17
C GLY A 127 -32.43 -4.68 -21.27
N ASN A 128 -33.53 -4.86 -20.56
CA ASN A 128 -33.96 -6.07 -19.85
C ASN A 128 -34.28 -7.21 -20.84
N GLY A 129 -33.45 -8.26 -20.87
CA GLY A 129 -33.61 -9.44 -21.75
C GLY A 129 -33.49 -10.76 -20.99
N SER A 130 -34.63 -11.21 -20.46
CA SER A 130 -34.81 -12.45 -19.70
C SER A 130 -34.73 -13.73 -20.56
N ARG A 131 -34.34 -14.83 -19.90
CA ARG A 131 -34.78 -16.24 -20.08
C ARG A 131 -34.18 -17.13 -21.19
N ARG A 132 -33.37 -18.08 -20.71
CA ARG A 132 -33.58 -19.54 -20.76
C ARG A 132 -34.18 -20.12 -22.04
N GLY A 133 -33.35 -20.80 -22.82
CA GLY A 133 -33.75 -21.84 -23.78
C GLY A 133 -32.87 -23.09 -23.60
N ARG A 134 -33.43 -24.14 -23.01
CA ARG A 134 -32.87 -25.50 -23.03
C ARG A 134 -33.18 -26.13 -24.39
N GLY A 135 -32.21 -26.87 -24.93
CA GLY A 135 -32.39 -27.80 -26.06
C GLY A 135 -31.13 -27.78 -26.93
N GLY A 136 -30.50 -28.87 -27.30
CA GLY A 136 -30.78 -30.29 -27.06
C GLY A 136 -29.62 -31.13 -27.62
N ARG A 137 -29.76 -32.44 -27.42
CA ARG A 137 -29.15 -33.60 -28.11
C ARG A 137 -28.16 -33.28 -29.23
N PHE A 138 -26.96 -33.85 -29.17
CA PHE A 138 -26.55 -35.06 -29.91
C PHE A 138 -25.38 -35.72 -29.19
#